data_AF-A0A364LM32-F1
#
_entry.id   AF-A0A364LM32-F1
#
_cell.length_a   1.000
_cell.length_b   1.000
_cell.length_c   1.000
_cell.angle_alpha   90.00
_cell.angle_beta   90.00
_cell.angle_gamma   90.00
#
_symmetry.space_group_name_H-M   'P 1'
#
loop_
_entity.id
_entity.type
_entity.pdbx_description
1 polymer ?
#
loop_
_entity_poly.entity_id
_entity_poly.type
_entity_poly.pdbx_seq_one_letter_code
_entity_poly.pdbx_strand_id
1 'polypeptide(L)'
;MLIDLDALFDLHEQSIIRWKEEALRFTQQDFFALVEENHAFNFQLWNAEDRARRDDQGFQYVYEAKREIDGFNQQRNNRMEAMDEWLYNKLSPSTSASCPVHSETPGMIIDRLSILALKTYHMDLQTRREDASEAHRQLCQRKLDTLHLQQQQLQQCLREFIEEIRAGSRTFRVYHQFKMYNDPTLNPCLYQKK
;
A
#
# COMPACT_ATOMS: atom_id res chain seq x y z
N MET A 1 10.82 -14.02 17.70
CA MET A 1 11.47 -13.09 16.77
C MET A 1 10.49 -11.97 16.49
N LEU A 2 10.87 -10.75 16.88
CA LEU A 2 10.13 -9.53 16.60
C LEU A 2 10.10 -9.29 15.09
N ILE A 3 9.07 -8.61 14.59
CA ILE A 3 9.08 -8.11 13.21
C ILE A 3 9.96 -6.87 13.21
N ASP A 4 10.93 -6.82 12.31
CA ASP A 4 11.79 -5.64 12.16
C ASP A 4 11.03 -4.57 11.36
N LEU A 5 10.44 -3.62 12.07
CA LEU A 5 9.66 -2.55 11.46
C LEU A 5 10.55 -1.52 10.75
N ASP A 6 11.78 -1.34 11.19
CA ASP A 6 12.74 -0.45 10.53
C ASP A 6 13.11 -1.01 9.16
N ALA A 7 13.44 -2.31 9.09
CA ALA A 7 13.68 -3.00 7.82
C ALA A 7 12.45 -2.96 6.89
N LEU A 8 11.23 -2.95 7.44
CA LEU A 8 9.99 -2.82 6.65
C LEU A 8 9.87 -1.43 6.02
N PHE A 9 10.17 -0.38 6.78
CA PHE A 9 10.09 0.98 6.27
C PHE A 9 11.16 1.23 5.20
N ASP A 10 12.39 0.76 5.45
CA ASP A 10 13.49 0.83 4.49
C ASP A 10 13.19 0.06 3.21
N LEU A 11 12.54 -1.12 3.31
CA LEU A 11 12.17 -1.93 2.15
C LEU A 11 11.32 -1.14 1.14
N HIS A 12 10.36 -0.34 1.60
CA HIS A 12 9.52 0.44 0.70
C HIS A 12 10.36 1.45 -0.10
N GLU A 13 11.18 2.26 0.57
CA GLU A 13 11.96 3.31 -0.07
C GLU A 13 12.99 2.73 -1.04
N GLN A 14 13.74 1.71 -0.61
CA GLN A 14 14.78 1.07 -1.42
C GLN A 14 14.18 0.34 -2.64
N SER A 15 13.00 -0.26 -2.49
CA SER A 15 12.34 -0.95 -3.59
C SER A 15 11.95 0.00 -4.72
N ILE A 16 11.45 1.20 -4.40
CA ILE A 16 11.07 2.20 -5.42
C ILE A 16 12.29 2.60 -6.23
N ILE A 17 13.42 2.92 -5.57
CA ILE A 17 14.67 3.31 -6.23
C ILE A 17 15.12 2.20 -7.17
N ARG A 18 15.20 0.97 -6.65
CA ARG A 18 15.60 -0.21 -7.44
C ARG A 18 14.69 -0.45 -8.64
N TRP A 19 13.37 -0.40 -8.48
CA TRP A 19 12.42 -0.66 -9.58
C TRP A 19 12.32 0.49 -10.60
N LYS A 20 12.89 1.67 -10.30
CA LYS A 20 13.04 2.75 -11.28
C LYS A 20 14.28 2.57 -12.16
N GLU A 21 15.31 1.88 -11.66
CA GLU A 21 16.55 1.59 -12.39
C GLU A 21 16.52 0.23 -13.09
N GLU A 22 15.85 -0.75 -12.48
CA GLU A 22 15.85 -2.14 -12.92
C GLU A 22 14.42 -2.69 -13.11
N ALA A 23 14.31 -3.79 -13.84
CA ALA A 23 13.06 -4.53 -13.93
C ALA A 23 12.62 -5.04 -12.55
N LEU A 24 11.31 -5.08 -12.31
CA LEU A 24 10.72 -5.52 -11.05
C LEU A 24 11.16 -6.96 -10.74
N ARG A 25 11.88 -7.12 -9.63
CA ARG A 25 12.35 -8.40 -9.10
C ARG A 25 12.04 -8.48 -7.61
N PHE A 26 11.52 -9.63 -7.19
CA PHE A 26 11.28 -9.95 -5.79
C PHE A 26 12.51 -10.62 -5.18
N THR A 27 12.90 -10.15 -4.01
CA THR A 27 14.13 -10.55 -3.31
C THR A 27 13.87 -10.99 -1.88
N GLN A 28 12.71 -10.65 -1.34
CA GLN A 28 12.35 -10.93 0.03
C GLN A 28 11.74 -12.33 0.18
N GLN A 29 11.72 -12.81 1.42
CA GLN A 29 11.16 -14.11 1.80
C GLN A 29 10.20 -13.95 2.98
N ASP A 30 9.41 -14.99 3.24
CA ASP A 30 8.44 -15.05 4.35
C ASP A 30 7.52 -13.82 4.41
N PHE A 31 7.42 -13.18 5.57
CA PHE A 31 6.58 -12.01 5.77
C PHE A 31 7.00 -10.83 4.87
N PHE A 32 8.30 -10.62 4.69
CA PHE A 32 8.80 -9.53 3.86
C PHE A 32 8.48 -9.74 2.37
N ALA A 33 8.29 -10.99 1.91
CA ALA A 33 7.78 -11.24 0.56
C ALA A 33 6.36 -10.69 0.40
N LEU A 34 5.49 -10.85 1.41
CA LEU A 34 4.13 -10.30 1.36
C LEU A 34 4.15 -8.77 1.31
N VAL A 35 5.04 -8.13 2.07
CA VAL A 35 5.25 -6.68 2.07
C VAL A 35 5.78 -6.20 0.71
N GLU A 36 6.84 -6.84 0.18
CA GLU A 36 7.44 -6.48 -1.10
C GLU A 36 6.45 -6.63 -2.25
N GLU A 37 5.66 -7.71 -2.27
CA GLU A 37 4.61 -7.92 -3.26
C GLU A 37 3.47 -6.91 -3.13
N ASN A 38 2.99 -6.61 -1.91
CA ASN A 38 2.01 -5.53 -1.70
C ASN A 38 2.53 -4.19 -2.25
N HIS A 39 3.78 -3.86 -1.95
CA HIS A 39 4.39 -2.62 -2.38
C HIS A 39 4.60 -2.56 -3.89
N ALA A 40 5.00 -3.67 -4.52
CA ALA A 40 5.10 -3.81 -5.97
C ALA A 40 3.76 -3.57 -6.66
N PHE A 41 2.66 -4.15 -6.16
CA PHE A 41 1.34 -3.89 -6.72
C PHE A 41 0.91 -2.43 -6.55
N ASN A 42 1.23 -1.79 -5.43
CA ASN A 42 1.02 -0.35 -5.26
C ASN A 42 1.85 0.49 -6.26
N PHE A 43 3.11 0.12 -6.50
CA PHE A 43 3.99 0.78 -7.47
C PHE A 43 3.45 0.64 -8.91
N GLN A 44 3.04 -0.57 -9.30
CA GLN A 44 2.46 -0.82 -10.62
C GLN A 44 1.12 -0.13 -10.79
N LEU A 45 0.28 -0.12 -9.74
CA LEU A 45 -0.97 0.62 -9.70
C LEU A 45 -0.75 2.12 -9.92
N TRP A 46 0.26 2.72 -9.28
CA TRP A 46 0.62 4.12 -9.48
C TRP A 46 0.94 4.41 -10.96
N ASN A 47 1.81 3.61 -11.57
CA ASN A 47 2.18 3.78 -12.97
C ASN A 47 0.96 3.59 -13.90
N ALA A 48 0.08 2.64 -13.60
CA ALA A 48 -1.15 2.43 -14.37
C ALA A 48 -2.13 3.62 -14.25
N GLU A 49 -2.26 4.22 -13.06
CA GLU A 49 -3.01 5.47 -12.86
C GLU A 49 -2.42 6.61 -13.70
N ASP A 50 -1.11 6.83 -13.70
CA ASP A 50 -0.47 7.85 -14.53
C ASP A 50 -0.79 7.66 -16.02
N ARG A 51 -0.76 6.41 -16.51
CA ARG A 51 -1.14 6.08 -17.89
C ARG A 51 -2.62 6.35 -18.16
N ALA A 52 -3.51 6.04 -17.22
CA ALA A 52 -4.95 6.26 -17.37
C ALA A 52 -5.33 7.76 -17.43
N ARG A 53 -4.45 8.68 -17.03
CA ARG A 53 -4.67 10.15 -17.12
C ARG A 53 -4.18 10.76 -18.44
N ARG A 54 -3.65 9.96 -19.37
CA ARG A 54 -3.15 10.43 -20.67
C ARG A 54 -4.30 10.58 -21.68
N ASP A 55 -4.61 11.82 -22.04
CA ASP A 55 -5.66 12.12 -23.03
C ASP A 55 -5.18 11.96 -24.49
N ASP A 56 -3.87 11.83 -24.72
CA ASP A 56 -3.24 11.84 -26.03
C ASP A 56 -3.01 10.44 -26.64
N GLN A 57 -3.34 9.36 -25.92
CA GLN A 57 -3.08 7.96 -26.34
C GLN A 57 -4.35 7.23 -26.82
N GLY A 58 -5.52 7.86 -26.72
CA GLY A 58 -6.80 7.29 -27.15
C GLY A 58 -7.44 6.33 -26.14
N PHE A 59 -8.70 5.95 -26.41
CA PHE A 59 -9.53 5.21 -25.47
C PHE A 59 -9.00 3.81 -25.13
N GLN A 60 -8.37 3.12 -26.09
CA GLN A 60 -7.87 1.75 -25.90
C GLN A 60 -6.76 1.71 -24.84
N TYR A 61 -5.83 2.68 -24.90
CA TYR A 61 -4.73 2.80 -23.94
C TYR A 61 -5.25 3.05 -22.51
N VAL A 62 -6.24 3.93 -22.36
CA VAL A 62 -6.89 4.21 -21.07
C VAL A 62 -7.67 2.99 -20.57
N TYR A 63 -8.36 2.27 -21.46
CA TYR A 63 -9.07 1.04 -21.12
C TYR A 63 -8.13 -0.04 -20.58
N GLU A 64 -7.00 -0.29 -21.24
CA GLU A 64 -5.99 -1.25 -20.81
C GLU A 64 -5.39 -0.87 -19.45
N ALA A 65 -5.03 0.41 -19.27
CA ALA A 65 -4.58 0.93 -17.98
C ALA A 65 -5.64 0.73 -16.88
N LYS A 66 -6.93 0.91 -17.19
CA LYS A 66 -8.02 0.66 -16.23
C LYS A 66 -8.12 -0.81 -15.83
N ARG A 67 -7.93 -1.75 -16.76
CA ARG A 67 -7.93 -3.18 -16.46
C ARG A 67 -6.75 -3.57 -15.57
N GLU A 68 -5.58 -2.97 -15.79
CA GLU A 68 -4.44 -3.14 -14.91
C GLU A 68 -4.66 -2.56 -13.52
N ILE A 69 -5.22 -1.34 -13.42
CA ILE A 69 -5.59 -0.71 -12.15
C ILE A 69 -6.50 -1.63 -11.32
N ASP A 70 -7.50 -2.24 -11.95
CA ASP A 70 -8.40 -3.17 -11.27
C ASP A 70 -7.66 -4.42 -10.77
N GLY A 71 -6.79 -4.99 -11.60
CA GLY A 71 -5.97 -6.14 -11.26
C GLY A 71 -4.99 -5.85 -10.12
N PHE A 72 -4.25 -4.75 -10.18
CA PHE A 72 -3.29 -4.37 -9.13
C PHE A 72 -3.98 -3.98 -7.84
N ASN A 73 -5.14 -3.29 -7.89
CA ASN A 73 -5.94 -3.03 -6.71
C ASN A 73 -6.40 -4.31 -6.03
N GLN A 74 -6.83 -5.33 -6.77
CA GLN A 74 -7.18 -6.61 -6.15
C GLN A 74 -5.95 -7.27 -5.51
N GLN A 75 -4.83 -7.30 -6.22
CA GLN A 75 -3.62 -7.97 -5.76
C GLN A 75 -3.00 -7.31 -4.52
N ARG A 76 -2.94 -5.97 -4.43
CA ARG A 76 -2.48 -5.30 -3.20
C ARG A 76 -3.37 -5.61 -2.00
N ASN A 77 -4.70 -5.67 -2.18
CA ASN A 77 -5.64 -6.01 -1.11
C ASN A 77 -5.46 -7.47 -0.67
N ASN A 78 -5.27 -8.40 -1.60
CA ASN A 78 -4.97 -9.80 -1.27
C ASN A 78 -3.69 -9.92 -0.43
N ARG A 79 -2.64 -9.14 -0.75
CA ARG A 79 -1.40 -9.14 0.03
C ARG A 79 -1.55 -8.47 1.37
N MET A 80 -2.35 -7.41 1.46
CA MET A 80 -2.72 -6.80 2.73
C MET A 80 -3.44 -7.79 3.66
N GLU A 81 -4.44 -8.52 3.15
CA GLU A 81 -5.13 -9.57 3.92
C GLU A 81 -4.19 -10.71 4.31
N ALA A 82 -3.30 -11.14 3.41
CA ALA A 82 -2.30 -12.17 3.73
C ALA A 82 -1.30 -11.70 4.82
N MET A 83 -0.91 -10.42 4.82
CA MET A 83 -0.12 -9.84 5.91
C MET A 83 -0.90 -9.89 7.22
N ASP A 84 -2.19 -9.55 7.22
CA ASP A 84 -3.02 -9.60 8.42
C ASP A 84 -3.18 -11.01 8.98
N GLU A 85 -3.42 -12.00 8.13
CA GLU A 85 -3.48 -13.41 8.53
C GLU A 85 -2.15 -13.88 9.14
N TRP A 86 -1.03 -13.55 8.48
CA TRP A 86 0.30 -13.88 8.98
C TRP A 86 0.56 -13.24 10.36
N LEU A 87 0.23 -11.95 10.49
CA LEU A 87 0.41 -11.19 11.73
C LEU A 87 -0.51 -11.68 12.85
N TYR A 88 -1.75 -12.05 12.52
CA TYR A 88 -2.70 -12.59 13.50
C TYR A 88 -2.17 -13.88 14.10
N ASN A 89 -1.68 -14.80 13.24
CA ASN A 89 -1.07 -16.05 13.69
C ASN A 89 0.22 -15.81 14.48
N LYS A 90 1.05 -14.86 14.03
CA LYS A 90 2.35 -14.58 14.66
C LYS A 90 2.21 -13.90 16.02
N LEU A 91 1.32 -12.93 16.14
CA LEU A 91 1.14 -12.10 17.33
C LEU A 91 0.15 -12.71 18.32
N SER A 92 -0.74 -13.60 17.86
CA SER A 92 -1.79 -14.22 18.68
C SER A 92 -2.56 -13.18 19.51
N PRO A 93 -3.19 -12.18 18.86
CA PRO A 93 -3.80 -11.05 19.54
C PRO A 93 -4.94 -11.51 20.47
N SER A 94 -5.22 -10.73 21.51
CA SER A 94 -6.23 -11.08 22.52
C SER A 94 -7.61 -11.35 21.90
N THR A 95 -8.24 -12.45 22.30
CA THR A 95 -9.62 -12.79 21.93
C THR A 95 -10.64 -12.28 22.95
N SER A 96 -10.19 -11.70 24.06
CA SER A 96 -11.06 -11.18 25.11
C SER A 96 -12.03 -10.13 24.56
N ALA A 97 -13.31 -10.27 24.90
CA ALA A 97 -14.33 -9.28 24.55
C ALA A 97 -14.11 -7.92 25.23
N SER A 98 -13.34 -7.88 26.32
CA SER A 98 -12.97 -6.63 27.01
C SER A 98 -11.75 -5.93 26.40
N CYS A 99 -11.01 -6.59 25.50
CA CYS A 99 -9.88 -5.99 24.83
C CYS A 99 -10.38 -5.09 23.69
N PRO A 100 -10.06 -3.78 23.68
CA PRO A 100 -10.52 -2.89 22.64
C PRO A 100 -9.93 -3.29 21.27
N VAL A 101 -10.80 -3.32 20.27
CA VAL A 101 -10.43 -3.63 18.87
C VAL A 101 -10.00 -2.35 18.18
N HIS A 102 -8.83 -2.36 17.54
CA HIS A 102 -8.38 -1.26 16.70
C HIS A 102 -9.16 -1.25 15.37
N SER A 103 -9.45 -0.06 14.83
CA SER A 103 -10.24 0.09 13.60
C SER A 103 -9.51 -0.38 12.35
N GLU A 104 -8.19 -0.27 12.34
CA GLU A 104 -7.32 -0.75 11.26
C GLU A 104 -6.52 -1.97 11.72
N THR A 105 -6.22 -2.86 10.79
CA THR A 105 -5.30 -3.96 11.00
C THR A 105 -3.85 -3.52 10.74
N PRO A 106 -2.84 -4.24 11.25
CA PRO A 106 -1.44 -3.94 10.94
C PRO A 106 -1.13 -3.95 9.44
N GLY A 107 -1.70 -4.89 8.67
CA GLY A 107 -1.55 -4.97 7.22
C GLY A 107 -2.12 -3.77 6.48
N MET A 108 -3.27 -3.24 6.92
CA MET A 108 -3.83 -1.98 6.39
C MET A 108 -2.89 -0.80 6.61
N ILE A 109 -2.27 -0.70 7.80
CA ILE A 109 -1.33 0.36 8.11
C ILE A 109 -0.06 0.23 7.25
N ILE A 110 0.46 -0.99 7.05
CA ILE A 110 1.61 -1.27 6.18
C ILE A 110 1.32 -0.88 4.72
N ASP A 111 0.15 -1.24 4.18
CA ASP A 111 -0.24 -0.87 2.82
C ASP A 111 -0.37 0.66 2.65
N ARG A 112 -0.91 1.37 3.66
CA ARG A 112 -0.94 2.83 3.69
C ARG A 112 0.46 3.46 3.73
N LEU A 113 1.39 2.86 4.49
CA LEU A 113 2.80 3.28 4.50
C LEU A 113 3.46 3.09 3.14
N SER A 114 3.18 1.98 2.45
CA SER A 114 3.61 1.74 1.06
C SER A 114 3.13 2.86 0.10
N ILE A 115 1.86 3.26 0.21
CA ILE A 115 1.31 4.38 -0.59
C ILE A 115 1.96 5.71 -0.22
N LEU A 116 2.21 5.98 1.07
CA LEU A 116 2.88 7.21 1.49
C LEU A 116 4.33 7.26 0.97
N ALA A 117 5.05 6.14 0.94
CA ALA A 117 6.40 6.08 0.36
C ALA A 117 6.38 6.46 -1.13
N LEU A 118 5.43 5.93 -1.91
CA LEU A 118 5.26 6.29 -3.33
C LEU A 118 4.94 7.78 -3.51
N LYS A 119 3.99 8.31 -2.72
CA LYS A 119 3.64 9.73 -2.76
C LYS A 119 4.83 10.62 -2.44
N THR A 120 5.60 10.25 -1.42
CA THR A 120 6.79 10.99 -0.98
C THR A 120 7.84 11.00 -2.09
N TYR A 121 8.17 9.84 -2.65
CA TYR A 121 9.10 9.72 -3.77
C TYR A 121 8.69 10.60 -4.96
N HIS A 122 7.44 10.47 -5.42
CA HIS A 122 6.97 11.24 -6.58
C HIS A 122 6.84 12.73 -6.30
N MET A 123 6.48 13.14 -5.08
CA MET A 123 6.46 14.56 -4.69
C MET A 123 7.86 15.15 -4.66
N ASP A 124 8.85 14.41 -4.18
CA ASP A 124 10.26 14.82 -4.15
C ASP A 124 10.86 14.95 -5.57
N LEU A 125 10.34 14.23 -6.57
CA LEU A 125 10.67 14.52 -7.97
C LEU A 125 10.12 15.90 -8.42
N GLN A 126 8.93 16.27 -7.95
CA GLN A 126 8.32 17.57 -8.31
C GLN A 126 9.02 18.77 -7.65
N THR A 127 9.63 18.58 -6.47
CA THR A 127 10.43 19.65 -5.83
C THR A 127 11.69 19.98 -6.63
N ARG A 128 12.21 19.01 -7.39
CA ARG A 128 13.46 19.10 -8.19
C ARG A 128 13.21 19.34 -9.68
N ARG A 129 11.96 19.50 -10.10
CA ARG A 129 11.57 19.68 -11.50
C ARG A 129 12.08 21.02 -12.06
N GLU A 130 13.02 20.98 -13.01
CA GLU A 130 13.71 22.17 -13.55
C GLU A 130 12.83 23.05 -14.44
N ASP A 131 11.86 22.48 -15.16
CA ASP A 131 10.93 23.20 -16.03
C ASP A 131 9.73 23.80 -15.28
N ALA A 132 9.66 23.63 -13.95
CA ALA A 132 8.63 24.22 -13.11
C ALA A 132 9.06 25.57 -12.54
N SER A 133 8.07 26.44 -12.27
CA SER A 133 8.35 27.72 -11.60
C SER A 133 8.81 27.51 -10.16
N GLU A 134 9.57 28.47 -9.64
CA GLU A 134 10.02 28.46 -8.25
C GLU A 134 8.84 28.36 -7.26
N ALA A 135 7.75 29.08 -7.53
CA ALA A 135 6.54 29.01 -6.72
C ALA A 135 5.91 27.61 -6.70
N HIS A 136 5.97 26.88 -7.82
CA HIS A 136 5.51 25.49 -7.91
C HIS A 136 6.40 24.56 -7.06
N ARG A 137 7.72 24.66 -7.21
CA ARG A 137 8.68 23.85 -6.43
C ARG A 137 8.50 24.06 -4.93
N GLN A 138 8.34 25.30 -4.48
CA GLN A 138 8.05 25.62 -3.08
C GLN A 138 6.71 25.07 -2.59
N LEU A 139 5.67 25.08 -3.44
CA LEU A 139 4.40 24.45 -3.11
C LEU A 139 4.54 22.93 -2.96
N CYS A 140 5.27 22.27 -3.86
CA CYS A 140 5.55 20.84 -3.76
C CYS A 140 6.41 20.52 -2.53
N GLN A 141 7.37 21.38 -2.16
CA GLN A 141 8.17 21.20 -0.95
C GLN A 141 7.29 21.16 0.30
N ARG A 142 6.35 22.11 0.45
CA ARG A 142 5.42 22.10 1.60
C ARG A 142 4.55 20.84 1.66
N LYS A 143 4.16 20.32 0.48
CA LYS A 143 3.42 19.04 0.40
C LYS A 143 4.32 17.87 0.79
N LEU A 144 5.58 17.86 0.36
CA LEU A 144 6.57 16.85 0.72
C LEU A 144 6.81 16.82 2.23
N ASP A 145 7.00 17.99 2.85
CA ASP A 145 7.17 18.11 4.30
C ASP A 145 5.96 17.52 5.06
N THR A 146 4.75 17.76 4.54
CA THR A 146 3.52 17.19 5.10
C THR A 146 3.48 15.66 4.95
N LEU A 147 3.92 15.12 3.81
CA LEU A 147 3.98 13.67 3.58
C LEU A 147 4.97 12.98 4.53
N HIS A 148 6.15 13.57 4.76
CA HIS A 148 7.12 13.05 5.74
C HIS A 148 6.52 13.00 7.15
N LEU A 149 5.83 14.06 7.59
CA LEU A 149 5.16 14.07 8.90
C LEU A 149 4.09 12.98 9.01
N GLN A 150 3.28 12.80 7.96
CA GLN A 150 2.26 11.74 7.91
C GLN A 150 2.89 10.33 7.94
N GLN A 151 3.99 10.13 7.22
CA GLN A 151 4.71 8.86 7.20
C GLN A 151 5.29 8.54 8.58
N GLN A 152 5.98 9.49 9.21
CA GLN A 152 6.54 9.34 10.57
C GLN A 152 5.45 9.04 11.61
N GLN A 153 4.33 9.76 11.56
CA GLN A 153 3.20 9.53 12.45
C GLN A 153 2.66 8.10 12.28
N LEU A 154 2.45 7.65 11.04
CA LEU A 154 1.88 6.33 10.78
C LEU A 154 2.84 5.20 11.14
N GLN A 155 4.16 5.39 10.95
CA GLN A 155 5.19 4.47 11.44
C GLN A 155 5.12 4.32 12.96
N GLN A 156 5.01 5.45 13.69
CA GLN A 156 4.87 5.43 15.14
C GLN A 156 3.59 4.73 15.60
N CYS A 157 2.45 5.02 14.95
CA CYS A 157 1.19 4.34 15.24
C CYS A 157 1.29 2.82 15.02
N LEU A 158 2.00 2.35 13.98
CA LEU A 158 2.21 0.92 13.78
C LEU A 158 3.05 0.31 14.90
N ARG A 159 4.14 0.97 15.32
CA ARG A 159 4.99 0.50 16.43
C ARG A 159 4.17 0.37 17.73
N GLU A 160 3.45 1.42 18.09
CA GLU A 160 2.59 1.43 19.28
C GLU A 160 1.56 0.32 19.22
N PHE A 161 0.88 0.18 18.09
CA PHE A 161 -0.16 -0.83 17.93
C PHE A 161 0.37 -2.26 18.06
N ILE A 162 1.53 -2.56 17.48
CA ILE A 162 2.18 -3.87 17.62
C ILE A 162 2.52 -4.16 19.09
N GLU A 163 3.04 -3.17 19.83
CA GLU A 163 3.33 -3.34 21.26
C GLU A 163 2.06 -3.50 22.11
N GLU A 164 1.00 -2.74 21.83
CA GLU A 164 -0.29 -2.89 22.50
C GLU A 164 -0.92 -4.28 22.26
N ILE A 165 -0.81 -4.80 21.03
CA ILE A 165 -1.25 -6.17 20.71
C ILE A 165 -0.48 -7.18 21.57
N ARG A 166 0.84 -7.04 21.67
CA ARG A 166 1.69 -7.94 22.45
C ARG A 166 1.42 -7.84 23.96
N ALA A 167 1.10 -6.65 24.45
CA ALA A 167 0.70 -6.42 25.83
C ALA A 167 -0.73 -6.91 26.13
N GLY A 168 -1.51 -7.26 25.11
CA GLY A 168 -2.92 -7.65 25.24
C GLY A 168 -3.85 -6.49 25.63
N SER A 169 -3.38 -5.24 25.50
CA SER A 169 -4.17 -4.03 25.76
C SER A 169 -4.96 -3.55 24.54
N ARG A 170 -4.60 -4.05 23.35
CA ARG A 170 -5.31 -3.82 22.08
C ARG A 170 -5.38 -5.11 21.28
N THR A 171 -6.38 -5.25 20.42
CA THR A 171 -6.51 -6.37 19.49
C THR A 171 -6.96 -5.90 18.12
N PHE A 172 -6.95 -6.81 17.15
CA PHE A 172 -7.47 -6.56 15.81
C PHE A 172 -8.20 -7.79 15.28
N ARG A 173 -8.97 -7.61 14.21
CA ARG A 173 -9.71 -8.66 13.52
C ARG A 173 -9.31 -8.66 12.07
N VAL A 174 -9.07 -9.84 11.51
CA VAL A 174 -8.82 -9.99 10.08
C VAL A 174 -10.13 -9.70 9.33
N TYR A 175 -10.10 -8.70 8.45
CA TYR A 175 -11.25 -8.30 7.64
C TYR A 175 -11.01 -8.72 6.19
N HIS A 176 -11.90 -9.57 5.68
CA HIS A 176 -11.91 -9.92 4.26
C HIS A 176 -12.76 -8.93 3.48
N GLN A 177 -12.20 -8.37 2.41
CA GLN A 177 -12.83 -7.27 1.66
C GLN A 177 -14.07 -7.71 0.86
N PHE A 178 -14.22 -9.01 0.55
CA PHE A 178 -15.37 -9.61 -0.15
C PHE A 178 -15.91 -8.75 -1.32
N LYS A 179 -15.02 -8.29 -2.20
CA LYS A 179 -15.38 -7.46 -3.36
C LYS A 179 -16.16 -8.26 -4.42
N MET A 180 -17.49 -8.27 -4.29
CA MET A 180 -18.40 -9.05 -5.15
C MET A 180 -18.22 -8.77 -6.65
N TYR A 181 -17.95 -7.53 -7.04
CA TYR A 181 -17.85 -7.14 -8.44
C TYR A 181 -16.60 -7.70 -9.16
N ASN A 182 -15.62 -8.21 -8.41
CA ASN A 182 -14.44 -8.88 -8.95
C ASN A 182 -14.68 -10.38 -9.22
N ASP A 183 -15.77 -10.94 -8.71
CA ASP A 183 -16.19 -12.31 -9.00
C ASP A 183 -17.24 -12.29 -10.14
N PRO A 184 -16.94 -12.88 -11.31
CA PRO A 184 -17.88 -12.94 -12.42
C PRO A 184 -19.20 -13.65 -12.10
N THR A 185 -19.21 -14.54 -11.10
CA THR A 185 -20.41 -15.25 -10.65
C THR A 185 -21.30 -14.41 -9.75
N LEU A 186 -20.76 -13.35 -9.15
CA LEU A 186 -21.49 -12.41 -8.28
C LEU A 186 -21.79 -11.06 -8.97
N ASN A 187 -21.25 -10.82 -10.16
CA ASN A 187 -21.43 -9.57 -10.88
C ASN A 187 -22.62 -9.62 -11.89
N PRO A 188 -23.74 -8.91 -11.62
CA PRO A 188 -24.93 -8.97 -12.47
C PRO A 188 -24.67 -8.54 -13.92
N CYS A 189 -23.77 -7.59 -14.14
CA CYS A 189 -23.43 -7.16 -15.50
C CYS A 189 -22.70 -8.22 -16.32
N LEU A 190 -22.17 -9.27 -15.68
CA LEU A 190 -21.47 -10.39 -16.33
C LEU A 190 -22.35 -11.62 -16.45
N TYR A 191 -23.05 -12.03 -15.38
CA TYR A 191 -23.86 -13.25 -15.43
C TYR A 191 -25.25 -13.06 -16.07
N GLN A 192 -25.83 -11.85 -16.10
CA GLN A 192 -27.10 -11.57 -16.78
C GLN A 192 -26.96 -11.45 -18.30
N LYS A 193 -25.73 -11.44 -18.82
CA LYS A 193 -25.46 -11.48 -20.28
C LYS A 193 -25.55 -12.89 -20.87
N LYS A 194 -25.97 -13.89 -20.07
CA LYS A 194 -26.22 -15.26 -20.52
C LYS A 194 -27.68 -15.45 -20.89
#